data_AF-A0A3D3PHD6-F1
#
_entry.id   AF-A0A3D3PHD6-F1
#
_cell.length_a   1.000
_cell.length_b   1.000
_cell.length_c   1.000
_cell.angle_alpha   90.00
_cell.angle_beta   90.00
_cell.angle_gamma   90.00
#
_symmetry.space_group_name_H-M   'P 1'
#
loop_
_entity.id
_entity.type
_entity.pdbx_description
1 polymer ?
#
loop_
_entity_poly.entity_id
_entity_poly.type
_entity_poly.pdbx_seq_one_letter_code
_entity_poly.pdbx_strand_id
1 'polypeptide(L)' 'MITFFSVFSQLLEILFALAAAPLLTGWVNQCRSWLQNKSAPSLFQPYRMLHKLFYKDSVLAEHASPL' A
#
# COMPACT_ATOMS: atom_id res chain seq x y z
N MET A 1 30.36 -11.51 9.83
CA MET A 1 30.61 -10.27 9.06
C MET A 1 29.39 -10.07 8.20
N ILE A 2 28.55 -9.06 8.47
CA ILE A 2 27.38 -8.80 7.63
C ILE A 2 27.89 -8.24 6.30
N THR A 3 27.72 -8.99 5.21
CA THR A 3 28.13 -8.56 3.88
C THR A 3 27.18 -7.47 3.40
N PHE A 4 27.71 -6.34 2.90
CA PHE A 4 26.92 -5.21 2.39
C PHE A 4 25.82 -5.65 1.40
N PHE A 5 26.15 -6.60 0.51
CA PHE A 5 25.21 -7.20 -0.42
C PHE A 5 24.03 -7.90 0.26
N SER A 6 24.24 -8.54 1.42
CA SER A 6 23.17 -9.22 2.16
C SER A 6 22.16 -8.23 2.73
N VAL A 7 22.62 -7.09 3.25
CA VAL A 7 21.72 -6.05 3.76
C VAL A 7 20.94 -5.42 2.61
N PHE A 8 21.62 -5.17 1.49
CA PHE A 8 20.99 -4.63 0.30
C PHE A 8 19.89 -5.54 -0.24
N SER A 9 20.15 -6.84 -0.37
CA SER A 9 19.15 -7.82 -0.83
C SER A 9 17.95 -7.90 0.11
N GLN A 10 18.15 -7.92 1.43
CA GLN A 10 17.04 -7.93 2.40
C GLN A 10 16.18 -6.67 2.31
N LEU A 11 16.79 -5.49 2.19
CA LEU A 11 16.05 -4.24 2.00
C LEU A 11 15.23 -4.27 0.71
N LEU A 12 15.79 -4.81 -0.38
CA LEU A 12 15.08 -4.92 -1.65
C LEU A 12 13.89 -5.87 -1.55
N GLU A 13 14.03 -7.01 -0.88
CA GLU A 13 12.93 -7.96 -0.64
C GLU A 13 11.76 -7.30 0.12
N ILE A 14 12.07 -6.55 1.18
CA ILE A 14 11.06 -5.85 1.98
C ILE A 14 10.35 -4.78 1.15
N LEU A 15 11.10 -3.97 0.40
CA LEU A 15 10.53 -2.94 -0.48
C LEU A 15 9.65 -3.56 -1.57
N PHE A 16 10.09 -4.69 -2.13
CA PHE A 16 9.32 -5.41 -3.13
C PHE A 16 8.03 -5.97 -2.53
N ALA A 17 8.08 -6.59 -1.35
CA ALA A 17 6.89 -7.08 -0.66
C ALA A 17 5.89 -5.95 -0.35
N LEU A 18 6.39 -4.80 0.10
CA LEU A 18 5.57 -3.63 0.42
C LEU A 18 4.90 -3.04 -0.83
N ALA A 19 5.57 -3.05 -1.99
CA ALA A 19 5.00 -2.60 -3.25
C ALA A 19 4.08 -3.66 -3.91
N ALA A 20 4.35 -4.95 -3.71
CA ALA A 20 3.52 -6.03 -4.23
C ALA A 20 2.14 -6.06 -3.56
N ALA A 21 2.05 -5.73 -2.27
CA ALA A 21 0.80 -5.70 -1.51
C ALA A 21 -0.31 -4.80 -2.13
N PRO A 22 -0.08 -3.50 -2.41
CA PRO A 22 -1.09 -2.64 -3.03
C PRO A 22 -1.39 -3.03 -4.48
N LEU A 23 -0.43 -3.62 -5.21
CA LEU A 23 -0.64 -4.10 -6.57
C LEU A 23 -1.61 -5.28 -6.59
N LEU A 24 -1.40 -6.27 -5.72
CA LEU A 24 -2.33 -7.39 -5.53
C LEU A 24 -3.70 -6.90 -5.06
N THR A 25 -3.75 -5.90 -4.17
CA THR A 25 -5.01 -5.31 -3.71
C THR A 25 -5.78 -4.64 -4.86
N GLY A 26 -5.08 -3.90 -5.73
CA GLY A 26 -5.66 -3.31 -6.94
C GLY A 26 -6.21 -4.36 -7.89
N TRP A 27 -5.47 -5.45 -8.10
CA TRP A 27 -5.89 -6.58 -8.91
C TRP A 27 -7.15 -7.28 -8.37
N VAL A 28 -7.19 -7.57 -7.06
CA VAL A 28 -8.38 -8.19 -6.43
C VAL A 28 -9.61 -7.29 -6.56
N ASN A 29 -9.45 -5.98 -6.43
CA ASN A 29 -10.53 -5.03 -6.63
C ASN A 29 -11.01 -4.98 -8.09
N GLN A 30 -10.11 -5.19 -9.05
CA GLN A 30 -10.44 -5.35 -10.46
C GLN A 30 -11.32 -6.58 -10.68
N CYS A 31 -10.86 -7.74 -10.20
CA CYS A 31 -11.59 -9.00 -10.28
C CYS A 31 -12.98 -8.89 -9.64
N ARG A 32 -13.06 -8.27 -8.45
CA ARG A 32 -14.34 -8.02 -7.76
C ARG A 32 -15.28 -7.15 -8.58
N SER A 33 -14.77 -6.11 -9.24
CA SER A 33 -15.57 -5.20 -10.06
C SER A 33 -16.12 -5.91 -11.30
N TRP A 34 -15.30 -6.73 -11.96
CA TRP A 34 -15.73 -7.55 -13.09
C TRP A 34 -16.81 -8.57 -12.69
N LEU A 35 -16.65 -9.25 -11.56
CA LEU A 35 -17.67 -10.17 -11.03
C LEU A 35 -18.98 -9.48 -10.65
N GLN A 36 -18.94 -8.17 -10.38
CA GLN A 36 -20.12 -7.34 -10.14
C GLN A 36 -20.71 -6.72 -11.42
N ASN A 37 -20.24 -7.12 -12.61
CA ASN A 37 -20.60 -6.51 -13.90
C ASN A 37 -20.35 -4.98 -13.94
N LYS A 38 -19.32 -4.51 -13.22
CA LYS A 38 -18.92 -3.10 -13.21
C LYS A 38 -17.60 -2.91 -13.96
N SER A 39 -17.46 -1.74 -14.58
CA SER A 39 -16.17 -1.31 -15.12
C SER A 39 -15.18 -1.18 -13.97
N ALA A 40 -13.96 -1.64 -14.23
CA ALA A 40 -13.05 -1.96 -13.16
C ALA A 40 -12.04 -0.82 -12.93
N PRO A 41 -11.68 -0.55 -11.66
CA PRO A 41 -10.88 0.62 -11.27
C PRO A 41 -9.46 0.62 -11.85
N SER A 42 -8.77 1.75 -11.80
CA SER A 42 -7.37 1.80 -12.24
C SER A 42 -6.48 1.01 -11.26
N LEU A 43 -5.59 0.15 -11.77
CA LEU A 43 -4.64 -0.63 -10.94
C LEU A 43 -3.72 0.26 -10.09
N PHE A 44 -3.50 1.51 -10.47
CA PHE A 44 -2.71 2.50 -9.71
C PHE A 44 -3.53 3.29 -8.68
N GLN A 45 -4.84 3.05 -8.58
CA GLN A 45 -5.70 3.69 -7.59
C GLN A 45 -5.28 3.42 -6.12
N PRO A 46 -4.84 2.21 -5.73
CA PRO A 46 -4.34 1.95 -4.38
C PRO A 46 -3.11 2.80 -4.04
N TYR A 47 -2.19 2.98 -4.99
CA TYR A 47 -1.00 3.82 -4.82
C TYR A 47 -1.36 5.29 -4.60
N ARG A 48 -2.28 5.84 -5.40
CA ARG A 48 -2.77 7.22 -5.23
C ARG A 48 -3.51 7.42 -3.91
N MET A 49 -4.26 6.41 -3.46
CA MET A 49 -4.99 6.44 -2.20
C MET A 49 -4.03 6.44 -1.00
N LEU A 50 -2.99 5.61 -1.03
CA LEU A 50 -1.93 5.61 -0.02
C LEU A 50 -1.24 6.98 0.05
N HIS A 51 -0.82 7.52 -1.10
CA HIS A 51 -0.22 8.87 -1.16
C HIS A 51 -1.16 9.94 -0.56
N LYS A 52 -2.45 9.89 -0.89
CA LYS A 52 -3.46 10.79 -0.31
C LYS A 52 -3.59 10.62 1.21
N LEU A 53 -3.51 9.39 1.71
CA LEU A 53 -3.63 9.12 3.15
C LEU A 53 -2.42 9.62 3.91
N PHE A 54 -1.21 9.46 3.37
CA PHE A 54 0.01 10.00 3.97
C PHE A 54 0.08 11.53 3.94
N TYR A 55 -0.50 12.14 2.91
CA TYR A 55 -0.58 13.60 2.82
C TYR A 55 -1.69 14.20 3.70
N LYS A 56 -2.68 13.40 4.09
CA LYS A 56 -3.80 13.89 4.90
C LYS A 56 -3.37 13.97 6.36
N ASP A 57 -3.56 15.14 6.97
CA ASP A 57 -3.31 15.33 8.40
C ASP A 57 -4.08 14.29 9.23
N SER A 58 -3.38 13.65 10.16
CA SER A 58 -3.99 12.74 11.12
C SER A 58 -4.92 13.55 12.03
N VAL A 59 -6.22 13.35 11.89
CA VAL A 59 -7.20 13.95 12.80
C VAL A 59 -7.04 13.27 14.16
N LEU A 60 -6.40 13.96 15.11
CA LEU A 60 -6.38 13.56 16.51
C LEU A 60 -7.71 13.95 17.14
N ALA A 61 -8.34 13.01 17.84
CA ALA A 61 -9.54 13.31 18.61
C ALA A 61 -9.19 14.27 19.75
N GLU A 62 -10.04 15.28 19.97
CA GLU A 62 -9.87 16.33 20.99
C GLU A 62 -9.78 15.76 22.43
N HIS A 63 -10.27 14.54 22.63
CA HIS A 63 -10.23 13.81 23.89
C HIS A 63 -9.37 12.54 23.84
N ALA A 64 -8.45 12.43 22.87
CA ALA A 64 -7.49 11.35 22.87
C ALA A 64 -6.66 11.43 24.16
N SER A 65 -6.58 10.33 24.91
CA SER A 65 -5.64 10.28 26.04
C SER A 65 -4.22 10.50 25.53
N PRO A 66 -3.42 11.31 26.22
CA PRO A 66 -2.02 11.51 25.86
C PRO A 66 -1.30 10.15 25.90
N LEU A 67 -0.48 9.89 24.88
CA LEU A 67 0.34 8.68 24.73
C LEU A 67 1.37 8.55 25.86
#